data_AF-A0A3N1A4Q1-F1
#
_entry.id   AF-A0A3N1A4Q1-F1
#
_cell.length_a   1.000
_cell.length_b   1.000
_cell.length_c   1.000
_cell.angle_alpha   90.00
_cell.angle_beta   90.00
_cell.angle_gamma   90.00
#
_symmetry.space_group_name_H-M   'P 1'
#
loop_
_entity.id
_entity.type
_entity.pdbx_description
1 polymer ?
#
loop_
_entity_poly.entity_id
_entity_poly.type
_entity_poly.pdbx_seq_one_letter_code
_entity_poly.pdbx_strand_id
1 'polypeptide(L)'
;MGVYFRLKITDTLGVRVEGAHAFNPLAGITRTFWYRLPTDWVVDGAVPRQRREMLVDRLYGPGWRAGNPDGSRYIILGVQEKLLSDGEAAGKPWLADRAGFYVCAPDGELREVVPREL
;
A
#
# COMPACT_ATOMS: atom_id res chain seq x y z
N MET A 1 -6.02 -1.35 20.85
CA MET A 1 -5.53 -0.17 20.09
C MET A 1 -4.92 -0.67 18.79
N GLY A 2 -4.75 0.17 17.78
CA GLY A 2 -4.17 -0.22 16.48
C GLY A 2 -2.99 0.68 16.15
N VAL A 3 -2.10 0.23 15.27
CA VAL A 3 -0.92 0.98 14.82
C VAL A 3 -1.22 1.71 13.52
N TYR A 4 -0.55 2.85 13.30
CA TYR A 4 -0.64 3.55 12.03
C TYR A 4 0.58 3.24 11.16
N PHE A 5 0.30 2.87 9.91
CA PHE A 5 1.28 2.45 8.94
C PHE A 5 1.13 3.27 7.65
N ARG A 6 2.25 3.81 7.16
CA ARG A 6 2.33 4.46 5.86
C ARG A 6 3.00 3.53 4.87
N LEU A 7 2.38 3.38 3.71
CA LEU A 7 2.97 2.74 2.55
C LEU A 7 3.03 3.76 1.41
N LYS A 8 4.22 3.99 0.86
CA LYS A 8 4.38 4.70 -0.40
C LYS A 8 4.85 3.72 -1.45
N ILE A 9 4.14 3.67 -2.57
CA ILE A 9 4.49 2.81 -3.69
C ILE A 9 4.75 3.69 -4.90
N THR A 10 5.91 3.50 -5.52
CA THR A 10 6.22 4.03 -6.84
C THR A 10 6.04 2.90 -7.85
N ASP A 11 5.07 3.03 -8.74
CA ASP A 11 4.76 2.05 -9.77
C ASP A 11 4.73 2.66 -11.17
N THR A 12 4.75 1.80 -12.18
CA THR A 12 4.46 2.17 -13.56
C THR A 12 3.76 1.01 -14.27
N LEU A 13 3.13 1.28 -15.41
CA LEU A 13 2.51 0.24 -16.22
C LEU A 13 3.51 -0.27 -17.26
N GLY A 14 3.81 -1.57 -17.22
CA GLY A 14 4.52 -2.27 -18.28
C GLY A 14 3.54 -2.93 -19.24
N VAL A 15 3.95 -3.09 -20.50
CA VAL A 15 3.18 -3.77 -21.54
C VAL A 15 3.99 -4.91 -22.13
N ARG A 16 3.34 -6.02 -22.48
CA ARG A 16 4.01 -7.17 -23.06
C ARG A 16 4.47 -6.89 -24.50
N VAL A 17 5.76 -7.00 -24.74
CA VAL A 17 6.44 -6.88 -26.03
C VAL A 17 7.37 -8.07 -26.17
N GLU A 18 7.16 -8.91 -27.20
CA GLU A 18 8.02 -10.06 -27.51
C GLU A 18 8.29 -11.02 -26.33
N GLY A 19 7.31 -11.19 -25.44
CA GLY A 19 7.42 -12.09 -24.28
C GLY A 19 8.00 -11.45 -23.01
N ALA A 20 8.50 -10.22 -23.07
CA ALA A 20 8.92 -9.42 -21.91
C ALA A 20 7.94 -8.28 -21.62
N HIS A 21 7.94 -7.71 -20.42
CA HIS A 21 7.19 -6.48 -20.14
C HIS A 21 8.13 -5.28 -20.28
N ALA A 22 7.94 -4.50 -21.33
CA ALA A 22 8.63 -3.23 -21.53
C ALA A 22 7.92 -2.14 -20.72
N PHE A 23 8.68 -1.28 -20.05
CA PHE A 23 8.15 -0.14 -19.30
C PHE A 23 9.14 1.02 -19.31
N ASN A 24 8.63 2.24 -19.12
CA ASN A 24 9.47 3.42 -18.95
C ASN A 24 9.70 3.68 -17.45
N PRO A 25 10.92 3.51 -16.90
CA PRO A 25 11.18 3.73 -15.48
C PRO A 25 11.01 5.20 -15.05
N LEU A 26 11.06 6.14 -15.99
CA LEU A 26 10.85 7.57 -15.73
C LEU A 26 9.36 7.94 -15.67
N ALA A 27 8.46 7.04 -16.09
CA ALA A 27 7.02 7.21 -15.99
C ALA A 27 6.46 6.69 -14.65
N GLY A 28 7.28 6.66 -13.61
CA GLY A 28 6.90 6.20 -12.27
C GLY A 28 5.94 7.17 -11.60
N ILE A 29 4.84 6.66 -11.05
CA ILE A 29 3.89 7.42 -10.24
C ILE A 29 4.02 6.94 -8.79
N THR A 30 4.21 7.90 -7.88
CA THR A 30 4.25 7.59 -6.44
C THR A 30 2.91 7.90 -5.80
N ARG A 31 2.34 6.90 -5.11
CA ARG A 31 1.11 7.03 -4.32
C ARG A 31 1.41 6.74 -2.86
N THR A 32 0.75 7.49 -1.98
CA THR A 32 0.79 7.28 -0.53
C THR A 32 -0.51 6.64 -0.09
N PHE A 33 -0.41 5.69 0.84
CA PHE A 33 -1.54 5.01 1.46
C PHE A 33 -1.30 4.95 2.96
N TRP A 34 -2.36 5.23 3.72
CA TRP A 34 -2.35 5.17 5.17
C TRP A 34 -3.21 4.00 5.63
N TYR A 35 -2.74 3.30 6.66
CA TYR A 35 -3.43 2.17 7.24
C TYR A 35 -3.48 2.31 8.76
N ARG A 36 -4.64 2.01 9.34
CA ARG A 36 -4.76 1.64 10.75
C ARG A 36 -4.84 0.12 10.83
N LEU A 37 -3.78 -0.50 11.31
CA LEU A 37 -3.63 -1.96 11.39
C LEU A 37 -3.84 -2.44 12.84
N PRO A 38 -4.34 -3.67 13.04
CA PRO A 38 -4.29 -4.32 14.33
C PRO A 38 -2.85 -4.40 14.89
N THR A 39 -2.66 -4.28 16.20
CA THR A 39 -1.30 -4.31 16.78
C THR A 39 -0.62 -5.67 16.58
N ASP A 40 -1.38 -6.77 16.60
CA ASP A 40 -0.89 -8.12 16.32
C ASP A 40 -0.47 -8.31 14.84
N TRP A 41 -0.75 -7.32 13.97
CA TRP A 41 -0.20 -7.28 12.62
C TRP A 41 1.30 -6.99 12.58
N VAL A 42 1.84 -6.40 13.65
CA VAL A 42 3.26 -6.06 13.78
C VAL A 42 3.98 -7.17 14.53
N VAL A 43 5.07 -7.67 13.94
CA VAL A 43 5.96 -8.66 14.54
C VAL A 43 7.37 -8.07 14.52
N ASP A 44 8.04 -8.06 15.67
CA ASP A 44 9.39 -7.50 15.83
C ASP A 44 9.54 -6.07 15.27
N GLY A 45 8.51 -5.24 15.46
CA GLY A 45 8.52 -3.85 15.03
C GLY A 45 8.32 -3.63 13.52
N ALA A 46 7.93 -4.66 12.77
CA ALA A 46 7.67 -4.58 11.34
C ALA A 46 6.34 -5.24 10.95
N VAL A 47 5.77 -4.84 9.80
CA VAL A 47 4.65 -5.56 9.18
C VAL A 47 5.23 -6.73 8.37
N PRO A 48 4.91 -8.00 8.69
CA PRO A 48 5.43 -9.15 7.96
C PRO A 48 5.10 -9.12 6.47
N ARG A 49 5.98 -9.71 5.64
CA ARG A 49 5.84 -9.73 4.18
C ARG A 49 4.45 -10.17 3.71
N GLN A 50 3.90 -11.25 4.27
CA GLN A 50 2.59 -11.76 3.88
C GLN A 50 1.48 -10.73 4.09
N ARG A 51 1.48 -10.03 5.23
CA ARG A 51 0.51 -8.97 5.53
C ARG A 51 0.69 -7.77 4.59
N ARG A 52 1.93 -7.44 4.21
CA ARG A 52 2.20 -6.40 3.21
C ARG A 52 1.66 -6.75 1.83
N GLU A 53 1.84 -7.99 1.39
CA GLU A 53 1.26 -8.46 0.13
C GLU A 53 -0.28 -8.33 0.16
N MET A 54 -0.94 -8.63 1.29
CA MET A 54 -2.38 -8.39 1.44
C MET A 54 -2.77 -6.91 1.29
N LEU A 55 -1.97 -5.99 1.84
CA LEU A 55 -2.20 -4.55 1.67
C LEU A 55 -2.06 -4.14 0.20
N VAL A 56 -1.08 -4.69 -0.51
CA VAL A 56 -0.79 -4.37 -1.92
C VAL A 56 -1.83 -4.99 -2.87
N ASP A 57 -2.26 -6.22 -2.61
CA ASP A 57 -3.32 -6.89 -3.37
C ASP A 57 -4.63 -6.10 -3.33
N ARG A 58 -4.93 -5.43 -2.21
CA ARG A 58 -6.11 -4.55 -2.12
C ARG A 58 -6.04 -3.36 -3.09
N LEU A 59 -4.83 -2.89 -3.41
CA LEU A 59 -4.59 -1.72 -4.26
C LEU A 59 -4.62 -2.07 -5.74
N TYR A 60 -3.96 -3.17 -6.12
CA TYR A 60 -3.82 -3.55 -7.53
C TYR A 60 -4.77 -4.67 -7.97
N GLY A 61 -5.50 -5.26 -7.04
CA GLY A 61 -6.41 -6.38 -7.27
C GLY A 61 -5.75 -7.74 -7.01
N PRO A 62 -6.57 -8.79 -6.75
CA PRO A 62 -6.07 -10.14 -6.57
C PRO A 62 -5.26 -10.60 -7.79
N GLY A 63 -4.08 -11.20 -7.56
CA GLY A 63 -3.27 -11.73 -8.64
C GLY A 63 -2.60 -10.68 -9.53
N TRP A 64 -2.56 -9.40 -9.14
CA TRP A 64 -1.96 -8.31 -9.92
C TRP A 64 -0.51 -8.59 -10.40
N ARG A 65 0.22 -9.46 -9.70
CA ARG A 65 1.56 -9.91 -10.10
C ARG A 65 1.57 -10.68 -11.43
N ALA A 66 0.46 -11.31 -11.81
CA ALA A 66 0.30 -12.00 -13.09
C ALA A 66 0.11 -11.02 -14.27
N GLY A 67 -0.24 -9.77 -13.98
CA GLY A 67 -0.66 -8.81 -14.99
C GLY A 67 -2.15 -8.91 -15.33
N ASN A 68 -2.58 -8.02 -16.21
CA ASN A 68 -3.94 -7.88 -16.69
C ASN A 68 -4.15 -8.70 -17.97
N PRO A 69 -5.42 -9.03 -18.31
CA PRO A 69 -5.74 -9.77 -19.54
C PRO A 69 -5.29 -9.10 -20.84
N ASP A 70 -5.13 -7.77 -20.83
CA ASP A 70 -4.64 -6.98 -21.98
C ASP A 70 -3.11 -7.07 -22.17
N GLY A 71 -2.41 -7.86 -21.33
CA GLY A 71 -0.96 -7.99 -21.37
C GLY A 71 -0.21 -6.85 -20.69
N SER A 72 -0.91 -5.92 -20.04
CA SER A 72 -0.31 -4.90 -19.18
C SER A 72 -0.05 -5.44 -17.77
N ARG A 73 0.88 -4.85 -17.03
CA ARG A 73 1.16 -5.21 -15.64
C ARG A 73 1.74 -4.03 -14.88
N TYR A 74 1.34 -3.86 -13.62
CA TYR A 74 2.00 -2.92 -12.72
C TYR A 74 3.40 -3.41 -12.33
N ILE A 75 4.39 -2.57 -12.57
CA ILE A 75 5.79 -2.75 -12.20
C ILE A 75 6.08 -1.85 -11.01
N ILE A 76 6.44 -2.45 -9.88
CA ILE A 76 6.84 -1.71 -8.67
C ILE A 76 8.30 -1.29 -8.82
N LEU A 77 8.54 0.01 -8.80
CA LEU A 77 9.86 0.63 -8.88
C LEU A 77 10.43 0.94 -7.49
N GLY A 78 9.56 1.18 -6.51
CA GLY A 78 9.97 1.48 -5.15
C GLY A 78 8.84 1.31 -4.14
N VAL A 79 9.22 0.92 -2.92
CA VAL A 79 8.31 0.83 -1.78
C VAL A 79 8.98 1.50 -0.59
N GLN A 80 8.26 2.39 0.09
CA GLN A 80 8.68 2.97 1.37
C GLN A 80 7.63 2.68 2.42
N GLU A 81 8.09 2.13 3.54
CA GLU A 81 7.25 1.66 4.64
C GLU A 81 7.59 2.44 5.90
N LYS A 82 6.58 2.81 6.69
CA LYS A 82 6.79 3.46 7.98
C LYS A 82 5.67 3.08 8.94
N LEU A 83 6.02 2.35 10.00
CA LEU A 83 5.22 2.31 11.21
C LEU A 83 5.44 3.63 11.98
N LEU A 84 4.35 4.30 12.32
CA LEU A 84 4.40 5.50 13.14
C LEU A 84 4.55 5.12 14.61
N SER A 85 5.37 5.88 15.32
CA SER A 85 5.31 5.98 16.78
C SER A 85 4.04 6.71 17.23
N ASP A 86 3.69 6.58 18.51
CA ASP A 86 2.53 7.26 19.09
C ASP A 86 2.63 8.79 18.94
N GLY A 87 3.83 9.35 19.09
CA GLY A 87 4.08 10.79 18.91
C GLY A 87 3.87 11.26 17.47
N GLU A 88 4.34 10.49 16.47
CA GLU A 88 4.12 10.83 15.06
C GLU A 88 2.63 10.67 14.70
N ALA A 89 1.94 9.64 15.24
CA ALA A 89 0.51 9.42 15.03
C ALA A 89 -0.36 10.52 15.66
N ALA A 90 0.05 11.09 16.80
CA ALA A 90 -0.65 12.22 17.43
C ALA A 90 -0.71 13.46 16.51
N GLY A 91 0.28 13.64 15.62
CA GLY A 91 0.28 14.68 14.60
C GLY A 91 -0.67 14.42 13.42
N LYS A 92 -1.35 13.26 13.38
CA LYS A 92 -2.31 12.85 12.33
C LYS A 92 -1.86 13.18 10.90
N PRO A 93 -0.64 12.79 10.48
CA PRO A 93 -0.05 13.20 9.20
C PRO A 93 -0.89 12.80 7.96
N TRP A 94 -1.72 11.77 8.09
CA TRP A 94 -2.64 11.34 7.04
C TRP A 94 -3.68 12.39 6.64
N LEU A 95 -4.02 13.34 7.52
CA LEU A 95 -4.94 14.43 7.19
C LEU A 95 -4.33 15.42 6.17
N ALA A 96 -3.01 15.54 6.14
CA ALA A 96 -2.30 16.44 5.23
C ALA A 96 -2.02 15.81 3.86
N ASP A 97 -1.76 14.51 3.80
CA ASP A 97 -1.30 13.81 2.58
C ASP A 97 -2.37 13.65 1.49
N ARG A 98 -3.65 13.93 1.78
CA ARG A 98 -4.80 13.71 0.87
C ARG A 98 -4.75 12.33 0.18
N ALA A 99 -4.36 11.32 0.96
CA ALA A 99 -4.14 9.95 0.52
C ALA A 99 -5.30 9.05 0.97
N GLY A 100 -5.44 7.89 0.33
CA GLY A 100 -6.37 6.86 0.77
C GLY A 100 -6.02 6.41 2.20
N PHE A 101 -7.03 6.34 3.06
CA PHE A 101 -6.89 5.86 4.43
C PHE A 101 -7.72 4.59 4.61
N TYR A 102 -7.08 3.53 5.08
CA TYR A 102 -7.71 2.22 5.24
C TYR A 102 -7.66 1.79 6.69
N VAL A 103 -8.74 1.20 7.17
CA VAL A 103 -8.78 0.54 8.48
C VAL A 103 -8.87 -0.97 8.23
N CYS A 104 -7.96 -1.72 8.84
CA CYS A 104 -8.05 -3.17 8.87
C CYS A 104 -8.89 -3.59 10.08
N ALA A 105 -10.03 -4.23 9.81
CA ALA A 105 -10.93 -4.77 10.81
C ALA A 105 -10.35 -6.06 11.44
N PRO A 106 -10.85 -6.50 12.62
CA PRO A 106 -10.35 -7.71 13.29
C PRO A 106 -10.50 -9.00 12.47
N ASP A 107 -11.42 -9.04 11.51
CA ASP A 107 -11.61 -10.13 10.55
C ASP A 107 -10.59 -10.12 9.40
N GLY A 108 -9.70 -9.13 9.36
CA GLY A 108 -8.70 -8.93 8.31
C GLY A 108 -9.19 -8.12 7.11
N GLU A 109 -10.44 -7.67 7.09
CA GLU A 109 -10.98 -6.87 6.00
C GLU A 109 -10.40 -5.44 5.99
N LEU A 110 -10.00 -4.95 4.82
CA LEU A 110 -9.54 -3.57 4.62
C LEU A 110 -10.66 -2.69 4.09
N ARG A 111 -11.05 -1.69 4.89
CA ARG A 111 -12.09 -0.72 4.54
C ARG A 111 -11.49 0.65 4.33
N GLU A 112 -11.76 1.27 3.19
CA GLU A 112 -11.42 2.67 2.95
C GLU A 112 -12.33 3.57 3.76
N VAL A 113 -11.75 4.57 4.43
CA VAL A 113 -12.48 5.53 5.24
C VAL A 113 -11.99 6.94 4.94
N VAL A 114 -12.90 7.91 4.99
CA VAL A 114 -12.51 9.32 4.99
C VAL A 114 -12.08 9.66 6.42
N PRO A 115 -10.82 10.04 6.67
CA PRO A 115 -10.35 10.39 8.00
C PRO A 115 -10.89 11.77 8.35
N ARG A 116 -12.18 11.86 8.71
CA ARG A 116 -12.76 13.14 9.16
C ARG A 116 -12.32 13.46 10.58
N GLU A 117 -12.31 12.46 11.48
CA GLU A 117 -11.99 12.65 12.91
C GLU A 117 -11.52 11.37 13.62
N LEU A 118 -10.73 10.49 12.97
CA LEU A 118 -10.12 9.33 13.66
C LEU A 118 -9.16 9.75 14.79
#